data_AF-A0A8J3PYP6-F1
#
_entry.id   AF-A0A8J3PYP6-F1
#
_cell.length_a   1.000
_cell.length_b   1.000
_cell.length_c   1.000
_cell.angle_alpha   90.00
_cell.angle_beta   90.00
_cell.angle_gamma   90.00
#
_symmetry.space_group_name_H-M   'P 1'
#
loop_
_entity.id
_entity.type
_entity.pdbx_description
1 polymer ?
#
loop_
_entity_poly.entity_id
_entity_poly.type
_entity_poly.pdbx_seq_one_letter_code
_entity_poly.pdbx_strand_id
1 'polypeptide(L)'
;MLSAPPVAVARLAEQLGVDLAGLRSYGPRAKTRTEHSRLVAKYLGWRLPTTLELKELDEFLLARAMEHDSPTLLFRLGCEYLISARVIRPGLVTVCERVERYRPLLPSARTGKSGTRGLPADADRAPIRFPRRARLYV
;
A
#
# COMPACT_ATOMS: atom_id res chain seq x y z
N MET A 1 2.16 35.19 20.16
CA MET A 1 2.40 33.73 20.28
C MET A 1 2.55 33.41 21.75
N LEU A 2 1.64 32.65 22.35
CA LEU A 2 1.83 32.16 23.72
C LEU A 2 2.95 31.11 23.70
N SER A 3 4.07 31.41 24.35
CA SER A 3 5.13 30.43 24.59
C SER A 3 4.66 29.44 25.67
N ALA A 4 4.96 28.15 25.50
CA ALA A 4 4.61 27.14 26.49
C ALA A 4 5.31 27.43 27.84
N PRO A 5 4.65 27.21 28.99
CA PRO A 5 5.28 27.37 30.30
C PRO A 5 6.55 26.51 30.43
N PRO A 6 7.68 27.04 30.92
CA PRO A 6 8.95 26.31 30.98
C PRO A 6 8.88 24.98 31.73
N VAL A 7 8.06 24.91 32.78
CA VAL A 7 7.82 23.68 33.56
C VAL A 7 7.20 22.57 32.71
N ALA A 8 6.29 22.90 31.79
CA ALA A 8 5.65 21.92 30.92
C ALA A 8 6.65 21.37 29.89
N VAL A 9 7.54 22.21 29.37
CA VAL A 9 8.59 21.80 28.43
C VAL A 9 9.63 20.91 29.11
N ALA A 10 10.01 21.22 30.36
CA ALA A 10 10.93 20.38 31.15
C ALA A 10 10.36 18.99 31.44
N ARG A 11 9.10 18.91 31.87
CA ARG A 11 8.44 17.62 32.11
C ARG A 11 8.31 16.79 30.84
N LEU A 12 8.01 17.42 29.72
CA LEU A 12 7.93 16.74 28.43
C LEU A 12 9.30 16.20 27.98
N ALA A 13 10.37 16.97 28.16
CA ALA A 13 11.74 16.54 27.84
C ALA A 13 12.16 15.33 28.67
N GLU A 14 11.88 15.36 29.97
CA GLU A 14 12.14 14.25 30.89
C GLU A 14 11.37 12.98 30.49
N GLN A 15 10.08 13.10 30.17
CA GLN A 15 9.24 11.97 29.75
C GLN A 15 9.69 11.35 28.43
N LEU A 16 10.20 12.15 27.50
CA LEU A 16 10.65 11.70 26.18
C LEU A 16 12.12 11.25 26.18
N GLY A 17 12.87 11.49 27.27
CA GLY A 17 14.31 11.22 27.35
C GLY A 17 15.13 12.04 26.34
N VAL A 18 14.68 13.25 26.00
CA VAL A 18 15.31 14.14 25.00
C VAL A 18 15.75 15.45 25.63
N ASP A 19 16.79 16.06 25.07
CA ASP A 19 17.26 17.38 25.52
C ASP A 19 16.24 18.50 25.20
N LEU A 20 16.15 19.48 26.09
CA LEU A 20 15.29 20.66 25.99
C LEU A 20 15.56 21.46 24.70
N ALA A 21 16.81 21.51 24.24
CA ALA A 21 17.14 22.18 22.98
C ALA A 21 16.50 21.47 21.77
N GLY A 22 16.37 20.14 21.82
CA GLY A 22 15.72 19.33 20.78
C GLY A 22 14.22 19.62 20.64
N LEU A 23 13.54 19.95 21.74
CA LEU A 23 12.14 20.36 21.71
C LEU A 23 11.94 21.75 21.09
N ARG A 24 12.88 22.68 21.27
CA ARG A 24 12.79 24.03 20.66
C ARG A 24 12.85 23.97 19.12
N SER A 25 13.66 23.05 18.58
CA SER A 25 13.73 22.80 17.13
C SER A 25 12.51 22.06 16.57
N TYR A 26 11.60 21.55 17.40
CA TYR A 26 10.43 20.77 16.97
C TYR A 26 9.31 21.63 16.36
N GLY A 27 9.22 22.92 16.72
CA GLY A 27 8.14 23.84 16.32
C GLY A 27 8.10 24.23 14.83
N PRO A 28 9.22 24.62 14.19
CA PRO A 28 9.23 24.98 12.77
C PRO A 28 9.25 23.73 11.88
N ARG A 29 8.10 23.09 11.65
CA ARG A 29 8.03 21.84 10.89
C ARG A 29 7.79 22.04 9.40
N ALA A 30 8.78 21.67 8.59
CA ALA A 30 8.53 21.11 7.27
C ALA A 30 7.81 19.75 7.42
N LYS A 31 6.90 19.42 6.49
CA LYS A 31 5.93 18.29 6.48
C LYS A 31 6.49 16.97 7.07
N THR A 32 6.39 16.82 8.39
CA THR A 32 7.06 15.74 9.13
C THR A 32 6.52 14.37 8.78
N ARG A 33 5.20 14.25 8.58
CA ARG A 33 4.55 12.98 8.20
C ARG A 33 5.11 12.41 6.90
N THR A 34 5.29 13.26 5.88
CA THR A 34 5.78 12.85 4.56
C THR A 34 7.26 12.48 4.59
N GLU A 35 8.07 13.22 5.34
CA GLU A 35 9.49 12.91 5.47
C GLU A 35 9.73 11.62 6.27
N HIS A 36 9.02 11.44 7.38
CA HIS A 36 9.17 10.23 8.19
C HIS A 36 8.67 8.99 7.44
N SER A 37 7.56 9.10 6.70
CA SER A 37 7.08 7.97 5.89
C SER A 37 8.08 7.60 4.78
N ARG A 38 8.77 8.56 4.18
CA ARG A 38 9.86 8.32 3.22
C ARG A 38 11.07 7.64 3.86
N LEU A 39 11.48 8.10 5.05
CA LEU A 39 12.61 7.51 5.78
C LEU A 39 12.31 6.06 6.19
N VAL A 40 11.11 5.80 6.73
CA VAL A 40 10.67 4.44 7.09
C VAL A 40 10.59 3.55 5.85
N ALA A 41 10.03 4.05 4.74
CA ALA A 41 10.00 3.31 3.48
C ALA A 41 11.41 2.94 3.02
N LYS A 42 12.34 3.89 3.01
CA LYS A 42 13.74 3.64 2.63
C LYS A 42 14.40 2.60 3.54
N TYR A 43 14.22 2.72 4.85
CA TYR A 43 14.79 1.79 5.83
C TYR A 43 14.28 0.35 5.64
N LEU A 44 12.98 0.19 5.39
CA LEU A 44 12.35 -1.11 5.15
C LEU A 44 12.53 -1.62 3.71
N GLY A 45 13.25 -0.88 2.85
CA GLY A 45 13.46 -1.24 1.44
C GLY A 45 12.22 -1.12 0.56
N TRP A 46 11.23 -0.33 0.97
CA TRP A 46 10.07 0.01 0.17
C TRP A 46 10.40 1.12 -0.83
N ARG A 47 9.84 1.01 -2.03
CA ARG A 47 10.05 1.95 -3.13
C ARG A 47 8.73 2.53 -3.63
N LEU A 48 8.78 3.76 -4.14
CA LEU A 48 7.64 4.35 -4.85
C LEU A 48 7.45 3.61 -6.19
N PRO A 49 6.19 3.47 -6.65
CA PRO A 49 5.90 2.86 -7.94
C PRO A 49 6.44 3.75 -9.06
N THR A 50 7.29 3.21 -9.92
CA THR A 50 7.68 3.84 -11.18
C THR A 50 6.87 3.24 -12.33
N THR A 51 7.07 3.74 -13.55
CA THR A 51 6.43 3.20 -14.75
C THR A 51 6.70 1.71 -14.93
N LEU A 52 7.85 1.20 -14.49
CA LEU A 52 8.17 -0.23 -14.59
C LEU A 52 7.27 -1.07 -13.68
N GLU A 53 7.17 -0.75 -12.40
CA GLU A 53 6.35 -1.52 -11.44
C GLU A 53 4.87 -1.47 -11.80
N LEU A 54 4.42 -0.34 -12.36
CA LEU A 54 3.05 -0.21 -12.84
C LEU A 54 2.79 -1.09 -14.07
N LYS A 55 3.77 -1.25 -14.97
CA LYS A 55 3.66 -2.20 -16.09
C LYS A 55 3.68 -3.65 -15.63
N GLU A 56 4.54 -3.99 -14.67
CA GLU A 56 4.58 -5.36 -14.11
C GLU A 56 3.27 -5.69 -13.37
N LEU A 57 2.66 -4.71 -12.70
CA LEU A 57 1.31 -4.84 -12.11
C LEU A 57 0.24 -5.04 -13.18
N ASP A 58 0.30 -4.27 -14.27
CA ASP A 58 -0.63 -4.37 -15.40
C ASP A 58 -0.56 -5.77 -16.06
N GLU A 59 0.63 -6.30 -16.29
CA GLU A 59 0.85 -7.67 -16.79
C GLU A 59 0.33 -8.74 -15.82
N PHE A 60 0.56 -8.55 -14.52
CA PHE A 60 0.05 -9.45 -13.49
C PHE A 60 -1.48 -9.46 -13.45
N LEU A 61 -2.11 -8.30 -13.49
CA LEU A 61 -3.57 -8.16 -13.50
C LEU A 61 -4.19 -8.74 -14.77
N LEU A 62 -3.55 -8.56 -15.94
CA LEU A 62 -3.97 -9.20 -17.19
C LEU A 62 -3.98 -10.72 -17.06
N ALA A 63 -2.89 -11.31 -16.56
CA ALA A 63 -2.79 -12.75 -16.39
C ALA A 63 -3.86 -13.30 -15.42
N ARG A 64 -4.12 -12.60 -14.31
CA ARG A 64 -5.15 -13.01 -13.33
C ARG A 64 -6.57 -12.77 -13.83
N ALA A 65 -6.80 -11.73 -14.63
CA ALA A 65 -8.12 -11.46 -15.21
C ALA A 65 -8.55 -12.52 -16.24
N MET A 66 -7.59 -13.25 -16.83
CA MET A 66 -7.91 -14.42 -17.67
C MET A 66 -8.39 -15.63 -16.86
N GLU A 67 -8.03 -15.70 -15.57
CA GLU A 67 -8.39 -16.80 -14.66
C GLU A 67 -9.61 -16.44 -13.80
N HIS A 68 -9.83 -15.16 -13.52
CA HIS A 68 -10.83 -14.69 -12.57
C HIS A 68 -11.55 -13.40 -13.02
N ASP A 69 -12.87 -13.39 -12.88
CA ASP A 69 -13.74 -12.28 -13.32
C ASP A 69 -14.10 -11.31 -12.18
N SER A 70 -13.66 -11.58 -10.95
CA SER A 70 -14.04 -10.80 -9.77
C SER A 70 -13.13 -9.58 -9.58
N PRO A 71 -13.65 -8.34 -9.64
CA PRO A 71 -12.85 -7.13 -9.44
C PRO A 71 -12.30 -7.04 -8.01
N THR A 72 -13.05 -7.55 -7.03
CA THR A 72 -12.58 -7.61 -5.63
C THR A 72 -11.39 -8.54 -5.48
N LEU A 73 -11.36 -9.66 -6.20
CA LEU A 73 -10.24 -10.59 -6.16
C LEU A 73 -9.01 -9.99 -6.86
N LEU A 74 -9.17 -9.45 -8.07
CA LEU A 74 -8.07 -8.79 -8.81
C LEU A 74 -7.45 -7.64 -8.02
N PHE A 75 -8.27 -6.84 -7.33
CA PHE A 75 -7.77 -5.78 -6.45
C PHE A 75 -6.93 -6.33 -5.30
N ARG A 76 -7.39 -7.39 -4.62
CA ARG A 76 -6.65 -8.04 -3.52
C ARG A 76 -5.32 -8.62 -4.01
N LEU A 77 -5.36 -9.39 -5.09
CA LEU A 77 -4.16 -9.99 -5.70
C LEU A 77 -3.17 -8.92 -6.16
N GLY A 78 -3.63 -7.83 -6.76
CA GLY A 78 -2.78 -6.70 -7.13
C GLY A 78 -2.14 -6.01 -5.91
N CYS A 79 -2.85 -5.93 -4.79
CA CYS A 79 -2.30 -5.42 -3.54
C CYS A 79 -1.23 -6.35 -2.95
N GLU A 80 -1.49 -7.66 -2.94
CA GLU A 80 -0.54 -8.68 -2.48
C GLU A 80 0.72 -8.70 -3.35
N TYR A 81 0.56 -8.54 -4.66
CA TYR A 81 1.65 -8.38 -5.60
C TYR A 81 2.54 -7.17 -5.25
N LEU A 82 1.94 -6.00 -5.00
CA LEU A 82 2.68 -4.78 -4.64
C LEU A 82 3.42 -4.92 -3.29
N ILE A 83 2.79 -5.56 -2.30
CA ILE A 83 3.42 -5.87 -1.02
C ILE A 83 4.63 -6.78 -1.23
N SER A 84 4.48 -7.84 -2.03
CA SER A 84 5.54 -8.80 -2.35
C SER A 84 6.70 -8.16 -3.10
N ALA A 85 6.41 -7.17 -3.95
CA ALA A 85 7.41 -6.39 -4.68
C ALA A 85 8.03 -5.24 -3.86
N ARG A 86 7.63 -5.06 -2.59
CA ARG A 86 7.97 -3.91 -1.72
C ARG A 86 7.72 -2.55 -2.39
N VAL A 87 6.64 -2.45 -3.14
CA VAL A 87 6.23 -1.22 -3.81
C VAL A 87 5.11 -0.57 -3.00
N ILE A 88 5.30 0.70 -2.64
CA ILE A 88 4.26 1.49 -1.96
C ILE A 88 3.05 1.54 -2.88
N ARG A 89 1.89 1.16 -2.35
CA ARG A 89 0.66 1.15 -3.13
C ARG A 89 0.41 2.55 -3.70
N PRO A 90 0.17 2.68 -5.02
CA PRO A 90 -0.28 3.94 -5.59
C PRO A 90 -1.67 4.30 -5.03
N GLY A 91 -2.17 5.49 -5.34
CA GLY A 91 -3.50 5.92 -4.88
C GLY A 91 -4.57 4.86 -5.18
N LEU A 92 -5.56 4.73 -4.30
CA LEU A 92 -6.61 3.71 -4.42
C LEU A 92 -7.24 3.72 -5.82
N VAL A 93 -7.57 4.91 -6.32
CA VAL A 93 -8.15 5.13 -7.65
C VAL A 93 -7.25 4.55 -8.76
N THR A 94 -5.95 4.78 -8.68
CA THR A 94 -4.96 4.29 -9.65
C THR A 94 -4.91 2.76 -9.75
N VAL A 95 -5.14 2.05 -8.63
CA VAL A 95 -5.22 0.58 -8.60
C VAL A 95 -6.58 0.13 -9.14
N CYS A 96 -7.68 0.76 -8.72
CA CYS A 96 -9.02 0.42 -9.19
C CYS A 96 -9.17 0.61 -10.71
N GLU A 97 -8.67 1.71 -11.27
CA GLU A 97 -8.66 1.96 -12.72
C GLU A 97 -7.92 0.87 -13.50
N ARG A 98 -6.82 0.36 -12.93
CA ARG A 98 -6.08 -0.75 -13.55
C ARG A 98 -6.84 -2.05 -13.48
N VAL A 99 -7.47 -2.36 -12.34
CA VAL A 99 -8.34 -3.53 -12.22
C VAL A 99 -9.47 -3.48 -13.25
N GLU A 100 -10.14 -2.33 -13.40
CA GLU A 100 -11.20 -2.13 -14.40
C GLU A 100 -10.70 -2.18 -15.84
N ARG A 101 -9.43 -1.84 -16.09
CA ARG A 101 -8.81 -1.94 -17.44
C ARG A 101 -8.62 -3.38 -17.89
N TYR A 102 -8.34 -4.31 -16.97
CA TYR A 102 -8.05 -5.72 -17.31
C TYR A 102 -9.26 -6.65 -17.11
N ARG A 103 -10.29 -6.20 -16.39
CA ARG A 103 -11.61 -6.86 -16.35
C ARG A 103 -12.36 -7.00 -17.70
N PRO A 104 -12.27 -6.09 -18.71
CA PRO A 104 -13.21 -6.05 -19.83
C PRO A 104 -12.91 -7.09 -20.92
N LEU A 105 -11.98 -8.03 -20.69
CA LEU A 105 -11.64 -9.05 -21.68
C LEU A 105 -12.63 -10.21 -21.76
N LEU A 106 -13.71 -10.19 -20.98
CA LEU A 106 -14.81 -11.14 -21.11
C LEU A 106 -16.12 -10.44 -21.48
N PRO A 107 -16.79 -10.87 -22.58
CA PRO A 107 -18.10 -10.34 -22.93
C PRO A 107 -19.13 -10.87 -21.93
N SER A 108 -19.76 -9.96 -21.20
CA SER A 108 -21.11 -10.14 -20.63
C SER A 108 -21.34 -11.43 -19.81
N ALA A 109 -21.07 -11.38 -18.52
CA ALA A 109 -21.79 -12.20 -17.54
C ALA A 109 -22.41 -11.31 -16.45
N ARG A 110 -23.56 -10.73 -16.82
CA ARG A 110 -24.71 -10.40 -15.97
C ARG A 110 -24.46 -9.55 -14.71
N THR A 111 -24.91 -8.31 -14.83
CA THR A 111 -25.89 -7.70 -13.93
C THR A 111 -26.79 -8.76 -13.29
N GLY A 112 -26.46 -9.16 -12.07
CA GLY A 112 -27.20 -10.15 -11.30
C GLY A 112 -27.03 -9.81 -9.83
N LYS A 113 -28.07 -9.22 -9.24
CA LYS A 113 -28.19 -9.02 -7.79
C LYS A 113 -27.82 -10.31 -7.06
N SER A 114 -26.81 -10.25 -6.19
CA SER A 114 -26.68 -11.11 -5.01
C SER A 114 -26.01 -10.25 -3.93
N GLY A 115 -26.65 -9.92 -2.81
CA GLY A 115 -27.43 -10.82 -1.98
C GLY A 115 -26.42 -11.69 -1.24
N THR A 116 -26.04 -11.23 -0.05
CA THR A 116 -25.17 -11.87 0.93
C THR A 116 -25.18 -13.40 0.79
N ARG A 117 -24.11 -13.97 0.24
CA ARG A 117 -23.76 -15.38 0.36
C ARG A 117 -22.26 -15.46 0.53
N GLY A 118 -21.85 -16.15 1.58
CA GLY A 118 -20.50 -16.09 2.16
C GLY A 118 -19.39 -16.23 1.12
N LEU A 119 -18.28 -15.52 1.37
CA LEU A 119 -17.01 -15.85 0.75
C LEU A 119 -16.75 -17.35 0.98
N PRO A 120 -16.59 -18.17 -0.06
CA PRO A 120 -16.03 -19.49 0.15
C PRO A 120 -14.57 -19.30 0.55
N ALA A 121 -14.23 -19.81 1.73
CA ALA A 121 -12.93 -19.65 2.36
C ALA A 121 -11.79 -20.43 1.67
N ASP A 122 -12.00 -21.04 0.49
CA ASP A 122 -11.08 -22.03 -0.08
C ASP A 122 -10.87 -21.93 -1.61
N ALA A 123 -11.20 -20.80 -2.26
CA ALA A 123 -11.14 -20.71 -3.72
C ALA A 123 -9.76 -20.46 -4.35
N ASP A 124 -8.73 -20.05 -3.60
CA ASP A 124 -7.45 -19.59 -4.19
C ASP A 124 -6.22 -20.22 -3.54
N ARG A 125 -5.95 -21.50 -3.87
CA ARG A 125 -4.70 -22.16 -3.47
C ARG A 125 -3.91 -22.74 -4.65
N ALA A 126 -4.02 -22.13 -5.82
CA ALA A 126 -2.95 -22.26 -6.81
C ALA A 126 -1.76 -21.41 -6.35
N PRO A 127 -0.52 -21.94 -6.31
CA PRO A 127 0.63 -21.17 -5.88
C PRO A 127 0.82 -19.98 -6.83
N ILE A 128 0.59 -18.77 -6.31
CA ILE A 128 0.81 -17.52 -7.06
C ILE A 128 2.30 -17.47 -7.43
N ARG A 129 2.59 -17.66 -8.72
CA ARG A 129 3.97 -17.62 -9.21
C ARG A 129 4.41 -16.17 -9.31
N PHE A 130 4.93 -15.64 -8.21
CA PHE A 130 5.52 -14.31 -8.18
C PHE A 130 6.74 -14.20 -9.11
N PRO A 131 6.98 -13.04 -9.74
CA PRO A 131 8.17 -12.80 -10.56
C PRO A 131 9.44 -13.02 -9.74
N ARG A 132 10.55 -13.40 -10.40
CA ARG A 132 11.82 -13.81 -9.77
C ARG A 132 12.39 -12.82 -8.75
N ARG A 133 12.01 -11.53 -8.80
CA ARG A 133 12.41 -10.49 -7.83
C ARG A 133 11.69 -10.54 -6.47
N ALA A 134 10.54 -11.20 -6.40
CA ALA A 134 9.74 -11.35 -5.17
C ALA A 134 9.96 -12.70 -4.47
N ARG A 135 10.91 -13.53 -4.95
CA ARG A 135 11.23 -14.86 -4.39
C ARG A 135 12.14 -14.85 -3.15
N LEU A 136 12.40 -13.70 -2.55
CA LEU A 136 13.34 -13.58 -1.43
C LEU A 136 12.66 -13.40 -0.08
N TYR A 137 11.58 -14.13 0.24
CA TYR A 137 11.09 -14.22 1.63
C TYR A 137 10.45 -15.60 1.88
N VAL A 138 11.23 -16.50 2.50
CA VAL A 138 10.78 -17.47 3.52
C VAL A 138 11.26 -16.92 4.86
#